data_AF-A0A3L7R7S2-F1
#
_entry.id   AF-A0A3L7R7S2-F1
#
_cell.length_a   1.000
_cell.length_b   1.000
_cell.length_c   1.000
_cell.angle_alpha   90.00
_cell.angle_beta   90.00
_cell.angle_gamma   90.00
#
_symmetry.space_group_name_H-M   'P 1'
#
loop_
_entity.id
_entity.type
_entity.pdbx_description
1 polymer ?
#
loop_
_entity_poly.entity_id
_entity_poly.type
_entity_poly.pdbx_seq_one_letter_code
_entity_poly.pdbx_strand_id
1 'polypeptide(L)'
;MVEALLSIFAPENILAFFTLTALEIVLGVDNVVFIAVLAARLPPEKQRAARQLGLIGAMFMRIGLLACINWVRSLTGEVFSGVVFGHQFDLSWRDLVLLVGGLVLLFKATREIHHVSNVTHLDAKPKAISFTSVIVQIMLMDLVFSLDSVITAVGMVEHLPTMILAVIASVGVMMFAAEPIGRFVEARRSLKVLALSFLLLIAVMLIAEGLGTHVSKGYIYFAMAFALGVEMVNFRADTKAARAAQAALERKEALEPRSS
;
A
#
# COMPACT_ATOMS: atom_id res chain seq x y z
N MET A 1 -9.66 20.01 26.34
CA MET A 1 -9.52 18.59 25.97
C MET A 1 -10.88 17.88 25.90
N VAL A 2 -11.72 17.97 26.93
CA VAL A 2 -13.08 17.39 26.92
C VAL A 2 -13.99 18.05 25.86
N GLU A 3 -13.96 19.38 25.72
CA GLU A 3 -14.75 20.08 24.69
C GLU A 3 -14.35 19.70 23.25
N ALA A 4 -13.06 19.46 22.99
CA ALA A 4 -12.56 19.01 21.69
C ALA A 4 -12.90 17.53 21.37
N LEU A 5 -13.20 16.73 22.40
CA LEU A 5 -13.75 15.38 22.26
C LEU A 5 -15.26 15.42 22.05
N LEU A 6 -15.95 16.34 22.73
CA LEU A 6 -17.40 16.54 22.60
C LEU A 6 -17.78 17.15 21.25
N SER A 7 -16.94 17.99 20.66
CA SER A 7 -17.15 18.56 19.31
C SER A 7 -17.19 17.49 18.21
N ILE A 8 -16.65 16.30 18.43
CA ILE A 8 -16.73 15.17 17.49
C ILE A 8 -18.19 14.73 17.28
N PHE A 9 -19.06 14.88 18.28
CA PHE A 9 -20.47 14.52 18.19
C PHE A 9 -21.34 15.55 17.44
N ALA A 10 -20.74 16.64 16.94
CA ALA A 10 -21.43 17.53 16.02
C ALA A 10 -21.78 16.76 14.72
N PRO A 11 -23.00 16.91 14.15
CA PRO A 11 -23.43 16.15 12.98
C PRO A 11 -22.46 16.23 11.79
N GLU A 12 -21.87 17.40 11.56
CA GLU A 12 -20.84 17.65 10.56
C GLU A 12 -19.56 16.84 10.78
N ASN A 13 -19.09 16.73 12.03
CA ASN A 13 -17.87 16.00 12.38
C ASN A 13 -18.09 14.48 12.36
N ILE A 14 -19.29 14.01 12.67
CA ILE A 14 -19.66 12.59 12.53
C ILE A 14 -19.64 12.19 11.05
N LEU A 15 -20.27 12.98 10.18
CA LEU A 15 -20.28 12.71 8.74
C LEU A 15 -18.85 12.73 8.18
N ALA A 16 -18.06 13.75 8.56
CA ALA A 16 -16.66 13.86 8.19
C ALA A 16 -15.84 12.66 8.67
N PHE A 17 -16.03 12.20 9.92
CA PHE A 17 -15.37 11.01 10.44
C PHE A 17 -15.64 9.77 9.60
N PHE A 18 -16.91 9.49 9.27
CA PHE A 18 -17.26 8.31 8.46
C PHE A 18 -16.72 8.41 7.03
N THR A 19 -16.82 9.58 6.40
CA THR A 19 -16.27 9.82 5.06
C THR A 19 -14.76 9.64 5.04
N LEU A 20 -14.05 10.25 5.99
CA LEU A 20 -12.60 10.12 6.12
C LEU A 20 -12.19 8.68 6.40
N THR A 21 -12.89 7.99 7.29
CA THR A 21 -12.61 6.59 7.60
C THR A 21 -12.81 5.72 6.36
N ALA A 22 -13.88 5.93 5.61
CA ALA A 22 -14.13 5.20 4.37
C ALA A 22 -13.04 5.46 3.32
N LEU A 23 -12.64 6.72 3.13
CA LEU A 23 -11.56 7.08 2.22
C LEU A 23 -10.23 6.47 2.64
N GLU A 24 -9.86 6.58 3.92
CA GLU A 24 -8.64 5.98 4.46
C GLU A 24 -8.63 4.46 4.33
N ILE A 25 -9.78 3.79 4.48
CA ILE A 25 -9.88 2.34 4.23
C ILE A 25 -9.66 2.04 2.75
N VAL A 26 -10.38 2.71 1.85
CA VAL A 26 -10.28 2.48 0.40
C VAL A 26 -8.85 2.72 -0.09
N LEU A 27 -8.23 3.82 0.34
CA LEU A 27 -6.84 4.17 0.02
C LEU A 27 -5.83 3.25 0.72
N GLY A 28 -6.18 2.72 1.90
CA GLY A 28 -5.31 1.90 2.73
C GLY A 28 -5.27 0.41 2.38
N VAL A 29 -6.19 -0.09 1.55
CA VAL A 29 -6.19 -1.49 1.08
C VAL A 29 -4.87 -1.84 0.41
N ASP A 30 -4.34 -0.93 -0.40
CA ASP A 30 -3.08 -1.12 -1.12
C ASP A 30 -1.88 -1.17 -0.17
N ASN A 31 -1.91 -0.38 0.91
CA ASN A 31 -0.89 -0.42 1.97
C ASN A 31 -0.92 -1.77 2.70
N VAL A 32 -2.08 -2.36 2.96
CA VAL A 32 -2.19 -3.69 3.60
C VAL A 32 -1.64 -4.79 2.69
N VAL A 33 -1.97 -4.74 1.39
CA VAL A 33 -1.44 -5.68 0.39
C VAL A 33 0.09 -5.57 0.32
N PHE A 34 0.62 -4.34 0.32
CA PHE A 34 2.05 -4.13 0.27
C PHE A 34 2.78 -4.63 1.54
N ILE A 35 2.22 -4.34 2.71
CA ILE A 35 2.68 -4.87 4.00
C ILE A 35 2.70 -6.41 3.98
N ALA A 36 1.66 -7.03 3.43
CA ALA A 36 1.60 -8.49 3.29
C ALA A 36 2.73 -9.04 2.40
N VAL A 37 3.03 -8.39 1.28
CA VAL A 37 4.13 -8.81 0.38
C VAL A 37 5.49 -8.71 1.06
N LEU A 38 5.76 -7.61 1.77
CA LEU A 38 7.03 -7.44 2.49
C LEU A 38 7.16 -8.42 3.67
N ALA A 39 6.07 -8.62 4.43
CA ALA A 39 6.05 -9.55 5.54
C ALA A 39 6.28 -11.00 5.08
N ALA A 40 5.80 -11.39 3.89
CA ALA A 40 5.99 -12.73 3.32
C ALA A 40 7.47 -13.10 3.04
N ARG A 41 8.40 -12.16 3.16
CA ARG A 41 9.86 -12.42 3.08
C ARG A 41 10.45 -12.92 4.38
N LEU A 42 9.71 -12.83 5.48
CA LEU A 42 10.13 -13.31 6.79
C LEU A 42 9.71 -14.78 6.97
N PRO A 43 10.36 -15.50 7.90
CA PRO A 43 9.89 -16.82 8.33
C PRO A 43 8.40 -16.77 8.72
N PRO A 44 7.60 -17.80 8.40
CA PRO A 44 6.14 -17.81 8.63
C PRO A 44 5.71 -17.34 10.02
N GLU A 45 6.47 -17.74 11.04
CA GLU A 45 6.25 -17.40 12.46
C GLU A 45 6.31 -15.88 12.74
N LYS A 46 7.08 -15.13 11.96
CA LYS A 46 7.30 -13.69 12.16
C LYS A 46 6.38 -12.81 11.30
N GLN A 47 5.74 -13.36 10.28
CA GLN A 47 5.02 -12.55 9.30
C GLN A 47 3.81 -11.85 9.90
N ARG A 48 3.03 -12.54 10.74
CA ARG A 48 1.86 -11.94 11.43
C ARG A 48 2.27 -10.77 12.32
N ALA A 49 3.33 -10.96 13.11
CA ALA A 49 3.89 -9.90 13.94
C ALA A 49 4.39 -8.72 13.08
N ALA A 50 5.05 -9.00 11.95
CA ALA A 50 5.50 -7.96 11.03
C ALA A 50 4.35 -7.14 10.43
N ARG A 51 3.25 -7.80 10.05
CA ARG A 51 2.04 -7.12 9.55
C ARG A 51 1.42 -6.22 10.62
N GLN A 52 1.22 -6.74 11.83
CA GLN A 52 0.58 -6.01 12.92
C GLN A 52 1.43 -4.85 13.42
N LEU A 53 2.72 -5.10 13.71
CA LEU A 53 3.64 -4.05 14.15
C LEU A 53 3.91 -3.02 13.05
N GLY A 54 3.95 -3.46 11.79
CA GLY A 54 4.01 -2.57 10.64
C GLY A 54 2.81 -1.63 10.56
N LEU A 55 1.58 -2.15 10.71
CA LEU A 55 0.35 -1.35 10.71
C LEU A 55 0.27 -0.39 11.90
N ILE A 56 0.67 -0.83 13.10
CA ILE A 56 0.70 0.03 14.28
C ILE A 56 1.74 1.14 14.10
N GLY A 57 2.94 0.81 13.61
CA GLY A 57 3.99 1.79 13.32
C GLY A 57 3.56 2.80 12.25
N ALA A 58 2.91 2.32 11.19
CA ALA A 58 2.30 3.13 10.13
C ALA A 58 1.26 4.12 10.70
N MET A 59 0.37 3.65 11.57
CA MET A 59 -0.62 4.51 12.25
C MET A 59 0.05 5.66 13.01
N PHE A 60 1.08 5.38 13.81
CA PHE A 60 1.79 6.41 14.55
C PHE A 60 2.52 7.38 13.61
N MET A 61 3.14 6.88 12.54
CA MET A 61 3.74 7.72 11.50
C MET A 61 2.70 8.65 10.85
N ARG A 62 1.52 8.13 10.50
CA ARG A 62 0.41 8.92 9.93
C ARG A 62 -0.09 10.00 10.87
N ILE A 63 -0.28 9.67 12.14
CA ILE A 63 -0.69 10.64 13.17
C ILE A 63 0.39 11.71 13.36
N GLY A 64 1.67 11.30 13.38
CA GLY A 64 2.80 12.22 13.42
C GLY A 64 2.83 13.15 12.22
N LEU A 65 2.62 12.61 11.01
CA LEU A 65 2.59 13.38 9.77
C LEU A 65 1.42 14.37 9.73
N LEU A 66 0.22 13.96 10.19
CA LEU A 66 -0.93 14.85 10.37
C LEU A 66 -0.61 16.01 11.32
N ALA A 67 0.01 15.72 12.47
CA ALA A 67 0.41 16.73 13.42
C ALA A 67 1.49 17.68 12.84
N CYS A 68 2.49 17.14 12.14
CA CYS A 68 3.53 17.91 11.47
C CYS A 68 2.94 18.82 10.39
N ILE A 69 2.06 18.33 9.53
CA ILE A 69 1.46 19.13 8.45
C ILE A 69 0.56 20.23 9.02
N ASN A 70 -0.24 19.91 10.04
CA ASN A 70 -1.07 20.92 10.71
C ASN A 70 -0.19 22.03 11.35
N TRP A 71 0.98 21.65 11.91
CA TRP A 71 1.96 22.60 12.43
C TRP A 71 2.67 23.40 11.34
N VAL A 72 3.05 22.78 10.21
CA VAL A 72 3.66 23.45 9.05
C VAL A 72 2.69 24.44 8.41
N ARG A 73 1.39 24.15 8.39
CA ARG A 73 0.36 25.13 7.97
C ARG A 73 0.32 26.38 8.85
N SER A 74 0.66 26.28 10.14
CA SER A 74 0.77 27.46 10.99
C SER A 74 2.04 28.29 10.73
N LEU A 75 2.98 27.76 9.94
CA LEU A 75 4.29 28.34 9.66
C LEU A 75 4.40 28.88 8.22
N THR A 76 3.29 28.99 7.46
CA THR A 76 3.30 29.38 6.04
C THR A 76 4.05 30.68 5.76
N GLY A 77 5.30 30.52 5.34
CA GLY A 77 6.08 31.41 4.51
C GLY A 77 6.68 30.58 3.38
N GLU A 78 6.53 31.06 2.14
CA GLU A 78 7.09 30.45 0.92
C GLU A 78 8.62 30.31 1.06
N VAL A 79 9.16 29.10 0.94
CA VAL A 79 10.56 28.83 1.35
C VAL A 79 11.57 29.09 0.23
N PHE A 80 11.21 28.87 -1.04
CA PHE A 80 12.07 29.22 -2.19
C PHE A 80 11.23 29.46 -3.45
N SER A 81 11.26 30.69 -3.96
CA SER A 81 10.79 31.06 -5.29
C SER A 81 11.99 31.63 -6.06
N GLY A 82 12.27 31.07 -7.25
CA GLY A 82 13.44 31.44 -8.04
C GLY A 82 13.24 31.18 -9.54
N VAL A 83 13.90 32.00 -10.36
CA VAL A 83 13.89 31.87 -11.82
C VAL A 83 15.23 31.26 -12.25
N VAL A 84 15.18 30.10 -12.89
CA VAL A 84 16.35 29.48 -13.53
C VAL A 84 15.98 29.23 -15.00
N PHE A 85 16.78 29.76 -15.93
CA PHE A 85 16.51 29.72 -17.39
C PHE A 85 15.14 30.28 -17.82
N GLY A 86 14.62 31.30 -17.13
CA GLY A 86 13.35 31.95 -17.52
C GLY A 86 12.09 31.18 -17.16
N HIS A 87 12.21 30.02 -16.50
CA HIS A 87 11.10 29.29 -15.92
C HIS A 87 11.06 29.52 -14.41
N GLN A 88 9.88 29.88 -13.88
CA GLN A 88 9.61 29.89 -12.45
C GLN A 88 9.53 28.43 -11.99
N PHE A 89 10.39 28.05 -11.05
CA PHE A 89 10.32 26.76 -10.37
C PHE A 89 9.89 26.99 -8.93
N ASP A 90 8.67 26.57 -8.61
CA ASP A 90 8.17 26.51 -7.24
C ASP A 90 8.40 25.09 -6.72
N LEU A 91 9.65 24.77 -6.39
CA LEU A 91 9.99 23.46 -5.85
C LEU A 91 9.68 23.42 -4.34
N SER A 92 8.60 22.75 -3.96
CA SER A 92 8.24 22.58 -2.56
C SER A 92 9.04 21.45 -1.90
N TRP A 93 9.21 21.51 -0.58
CA TRP A 93 9.68 20.38 0.22
C TRP A 93 8.88 19.10 -0.03
N ARG A 94 7.58 19.24 -0.32
CA ARG A 94 6.71 18.15 -0.74
C ARG A 94 7.25 17.47 -2.00
N ASP A 95 7.56 18.25 -3.02
CA ASP A 95 7.92 17.74 -4.35
C ASP A 95 9.27 17.01 -4.30
N LEU A 96 10.21 17.50 -3.48
CA LEU A 96 11.47 16.82 -3.22
C LEU A 96 11.28 15.46 -2.52
N VAL A 97 10.38 15.37 -1.53
CA VAL A 97 10.05 14.10 -0.87
C VAL A 97 9.39 13.12 -1.85
N LEU A 98 8.48 13.60 -2.71
CA LEU A 98 7.83 12.77 -3.73
C LEU A 98 8.85 12.23 -4.75
N LEU A 99 9.77 13.07 -5.24
CA LEU A 99 10.82 12.66 -6.19
C LEU A 99 11.75 11.60 -5.58
N VAL A 100 12.27 11.85 -4.37
CA VAL A 100 13.20 10.94 -3.71
C VAL A 100 12.49 9.62 -3.36
N GLY A 101 11.27 9.69 -2.82
CA GLY A 101 10.45 8.53 -2.55
C GLY A 101 10.21 7.71 -3.82
N GLY A 102 9.70 8.35 -4.86
CA GLY A 102 9.42 7.71 -6.15
C GLY A 102 10.63 7.02 -6.78
N LEU A 103 11.81 7.66 -6.78
CA LEU A 103 13.03 7.03 -7.31
C LEU A 103 13.47 5.79 -6.52
N VAL A 104 13.40 5.85 -5.18
CA VAL A 104 13.72 4.70 -4.31
C VAL A 104 12.75 3.55 -4.55
N LEU A 105 11.45 3.86 -4.69
CA LEU A 105 10.42 2.88 -5.01
C LEU A 105 10.65 2.25 -6.38
N LEU A 106 10.93 3.05 -7.40
CA LEU A 106 11.15 2.61 -8.78
C LEU A 106 12.30 1.59 -8.84
N PHE A 107 13.43 1.95 -8.23
CA PHE A 107 14.60 1.08 -8.18
C PHE A 107 14.31 -0.24 -7.46
N LYS A 108 13.67 -0.18 -6.28
CA LYS A 108 13.36 -1.39 -5.51
C LYS A 108 12.33 -2.29 -6.19
N ALA A 109 11.23 -1.72 -6.68
CA ALA A 109 10.17 -2.46 -7.36
C ALA A 109 10.74 -3.20 -8.57
N THR A 110 11.54 -2.51 -9.39
CA THR A 110 12.19 -3.10 -10.58
C THR A 110 13.10 -4.26 -10.22
N ARG A 111 13.98 -4.09 -9.21
CA ARG A 111 14.87 -5.16 -8.76
C ARG A 111 14.10 -6.35 -8.21
N GLU A 112 13.02 -6.10 -7.48
CA GLU A 112 12.22 -7.18 -6.91
C GLU A 112 11.45 -7.94 -7.98
N ILE A 113 10.82 -7.24 -8.94
CA ILE A 113 10.14 -7.88 -10.08
C ILE A 113 11.12 -8.78 -10.83
N HIS A 114 12.34 -8.32 -11.08
CA HIS A 114 13.38 -9.12 -11.73
C HIS A 114 13.77 -10.36 -10.91
N HIS A 115 13.87 -10.23 -9.58
CA HIS A 115 14.14 -11.35 -8.69
C HIS A 115 12.98 -12.37 -8.66
N VAL A 116 11.74 -11.88 -8.63
CA VAL A 116 10.54 -12.72 -8.63
C VAL A 116 10.28 -13.32 -10.01
N SER A 117 10.77 -12.75 -11.12
CA SER A 117 10.60 -13.28 -12.47
C SER A 117 11.63 -14.34 -12.86
N ASN A 118 12.82 -14.33 -12.26
CA ASN A 118 13.85 -15.32 -12.54
C ASN A 118 13.45 -16.69 -11.95
N VAL A 119 13.07 -17.62 -12.83
CA VAL A 119 12.75 -19.02 -12.50
C VAL A 119 14.02 -19.85 -12.22
N THR A 120 15.21 -19.29 -12.48
CA THR A 120 16.46 -20.06 -12.67
C THR A 120 17.43 -20.11 -11.48
N HIS A 121 17.05 -19.66 -10.28
CA HIS A 121 17.91 -19.78 -9.08
C HIS A 121 17.25 -20.61 -8.00
N LEU A 122 17.21 -21.94 -8.20
CA LEU A 122 16.79 -22.90 -7.18
C LEU A 122 17.88 -23.19 -6.12
N ASP A 123 19.11 -22.71 -6.29
CA ASP A 123 20.24 -23.09 -5.42
C ASP A 123 20.80 -21.97 -4.52
N ALA A 124 20.27 -20.74 -4.57
CA ALA A 124 20.67 -19.69 -3.64
C ALA A 124 19.72 -19.68 -2.44
N LYS A 125 20.21 -20.06 -1.26
CA LYS A 125 19.49 -19.82 0.00
C LYS A 125 19.06 -18.35 0.04
N PRO A 126 17.76 -18.03 0.10
CA PRO A 126 17.31 -16.64 0.13
C PRO A 126 17.98 -15.96 1.33
N LYS A 127 18.70 -14.87 1.07
CA LYS A 127 19.41 -14.11 2.10
C LYS A 127 18.39 -13.73 3.17
N ALA A 128 18.58 -14.21 4.40
CA ALA A 128 17.65 -13.96 5.49
C ALA A 128 17.48 -12.46 5.68
N ILE A 129 16.30 -11.95 5.33
CA ILE A 129 15.96 -10.55 5.55
C ILE A 129 15.70 -10.35 7.04
N SER A 130 16.28 -9.29 7.60
CA SER A 130 16.06 -8.93 9.00
C SER A 130 14.62 -8.44 9.21
N PHE A 131 14.01 -8.85 10.32
CA PHE A 131 12.71 -8.36 10.77
C PHE A 131 12.66 -6.83 10.80
N THR A 132 13.67 -6.21 11.40
CA THR A 132 13.79 -4.74 11.48
C THR A 132 13.87 -4.11 10.10
N SER A 133 14.57 -4.74 9.15
CA SER A 133 14.62 -4.23 7.77
C SER A 133 13.25 -4.24 7.10
N VAL A 134 12.39 -5.23 7.39
CA VAL A 134 11.03 -5.29 6.85
C VAL A 134 10.17 -4.21 7.47
N ILE A 135 10.23 -4.03 8.79
CA ILE A 135 9.49 -2.97 9.48
C ILE A 135 9.88 -1.59 8.95
N VAL A 136 11.19 -1.30 8.81
CA VAL A 136 11.66 -0.02 8.25
C VAL A 136 11.17 0.17 6.82
N GLN A 137 11.16 -0.87 6.00
CA GLN A 137 10.63 -0.79 4.63
C GLN A 137 9.13 -0.52 4.63
N ILE A 138 8.36 -1.19 5.48
CA ILE A 138 6.93 -0.94 5.65
C ILE A 138 6.70 0.52 6.04
N MET A 139 7.42 1.03 7.04
CA MET A 139 7.26 2.41 7.51
C MET A 139 7.64 3.43 6.44
N LEU A 140 8.73 3.21 5.70
CA LEU A 140 9.12 4.10 4.60
C LEU A 140 8.07 4.15 3.50
N MET A 141 7.49 3.00 3.18
CA MET A 141 6.50 2.87 2.12
C MET A 141 5.18 3.48 2.54
N ASP A 142 4.74 3.22 3.77
CA ASP A 142 3.56 3.89 4.33
C ASP A 142 3.77 5.40 4.45
N LEU A 143 4.96 5.89 4.79
CA LEU A 143 5.25 7.33 4.79
C LEU A 143 5.00 7.95 3.41
N VAL A 144 5.49 7.29 2.36
CA VAL A 144 5.31 7.76 0.98
C VAL A 144 3.82 7.75 0.58
N PHE A 145 3.09 6.68 0.88
CA PHE A 145 1.65 6.59 0.60
C PHE A 145 0.80 7.55 1.43
N SER A 146 1.15 7.70 2.70
CA SER A 146 0.39 8.49 3.66
C SER A 146 0.53 9.99 3.44
N LEU A 147 1.62 10.46 2.82
CA LEU A 147 1.73 11.87 2.42
C LEU A 147 0.53 12.30 1.59
N ASP A 148 0.11 11.46 0.64
CA ASP A 148 -0.98 11.80 -0.25
C ASP A 148 -2.36 11.71 0.43
N SER A 149 -2.60 10.67 1.22
CA SER A 149 -3.85 10.51 1.97
C SER A 149 -4.02 11.60 3.03
N VAL A 150 -2.93 11.97 3.72
CA VAL A 150 -2.92 13.02 4.73
C VAL A 150 -3.13 14.41 4.12
N ILE A 151 -2.46 14.74 3.00
CA ILE A 151 -2.69 16.01 2.29
C ILE A 151 -4.16 16.12 1.86
N THR A 152 -4.72 15.02 1.36
CA THR A 152 -6.12 14.93 0.94
C THR A 152 -7.08 15.11 2.13
N ALA A 153 -6.82 14.48 3.28
CA ALA A 153 -7.63 14.60 4.49
C ALA A 153 -7.59 16.03 5.08
N VAL A 154 -6.40 16.62 5.14
CA VAL A 154 -6.16 17.99 5.61
C VAL A 154 -6.77 19.04 4.67
N GLY A 155 -7.06 18.67 3.42
CA GLY A 155 -7.83 19.48 2.47
C GLY A 155 -9.35 19.38 2.63
N MET A 156 -9.86 18.37 3.35
CA MET A 156 -11.30 18.10 3.49
C MET A 156 -11.88 18.46 4.86
N VAL A 157 -11.09 18.35 5.93
CA VAL A 157 -11.59 18.51 7.30
C VAL A 157 -10.58 19.28 8.15
N GLU A 158 -11.03 20.34 8.80
CA GLU A 158 -10.17 21.19 9.64
C GLU A 158 -9.99 20.64 11.06
N HIS A 159 -10.89 19.76 11.51
CA HIS A 159 -10.88 19.23 12.87
C HIS A 159 -9.89 18.07 13.04
N LEU A 160 -8.68 18.37 13.52
CA LEU A 160 -7.59 17.40 13.72
C LEU A 160 -7.99 16.15 14.54
N PRO A 161 -8.73 16.25 15.67
CA PRO A 161 -9.17 15.06 16.40
C PRO A 161 -10.03 14.10 15.56
N THR A 162 -10.87 14.62 14.66
CA THR A 162 -11.72 13.82 13.76
C THR A 162 -10.86 13.05 12.76
N MET A 163 -9.83 13.69 12.19
CA MET A 163 -8.87 13.04 11.29
C MET A 163 -8.09 11.92 12.00
N ILE A 164 -7.57 12.19 13.20
CA ILE A 164 -6.83 11.19 13.99
C ILE A 164 -7.74 9.98 14.30
N LEU A 165 -8.98 10.23 14.72
CA LEU A 165 -9.93 9.16 15.02
C LEU A 165 -10.22 8.31 13.77
N ALA A 166 -10.37 8.94 12.60
CA ALA A 166 -10.58 8.24 11.34
C ALA A 166 -9.38 7.37 10.94
N VAL A 167 -8.15 7.85 11.15
CA VAL A 167 -6.93 7.06 10.94
C VAL A 167 -6.88 5.86 11.90
N ILE A 168 -7.18 6.05 13.18
CA ILE A 168 -7.19 4.96 14.16
C ILE A 168 -8.27 3.92 13.79
N ALA A 169 -9.47 4.36 13.45
CA ALA A 169 -10.58 3.49 13.08
C ALA A 169 -10.28 2.68 11.81
N SER A 170 -9.77 3.33 10.76
CA SER A 170 -9.39 2.67 9.51
C SER A 170 -8.26 1.65 9.72
N VAL A 171 -7.23 1.98 10.51
CA VAL A 171 -6.18 1.03 10.87
C VAL A 171 -6.74 -0.17 11.64
N GLY A 172 -7.69 0.05 12.56
CA GLY A 172 -8.38 -1.05 13.25
C GLY A 172 -9.04 -2.04 12.29
N VAL A 173 -9.75 -1.53 11.27
CA VAL A 173 -10.34 -2.35 10.21
C VAL A 173 -9.27 -3.08 9.40
N MET A 174 -8.19 -2.37 9.02
CA MET A 174 -7.07 -2.95 8.27
C MET A 174 -6.35 -4.06 9.06
N MET A 175 -6.17 -3.91 10.37
CA MET A 175 -5.55 -4.93 11.22
C MET A 175 -6.38 -6.22 11.25
N PHE A 176 -7.70 -6.11 11.26
CA PHE A 176 -8.59 -7.26 11.15
C PHE A 176 -8.48 -7.93 9.76
N ALA A 177 -8.36 -7.14 8.70
CA ALA A 177 -8.25 -7.63 7.32
C ALA A 177 -6.83 -8.12 6.93
N ALA A 178 -5.78 -7.71 7.67
CA ALA A 178 -4.39 -7.95 7.29
C ALA A 178 -4.00 -9.42 7.24
N GLU A 179 -4.54 -10.25 8.12
CA GLU A 179 -4.26 -11.69 8.16
C GLU A 179 -4.88 -12.45 6.97
N PRO A 180 -6.19 -12.32 6.66
CA PRO A 180 -6.75 -12.96 5.48
C PRO A 180 -6.15 -12.43 4.17
N ILE A 181 -5.92 -11.10 4.06
CA ILE A 181 -5.25 -10.53 2.88
C ILE A 181 -3.82 -11.07 2.76
N GLY A 182 -3.10 -11.16 3.88
CA GLY A 182 -1.74 -11.70 3.92
C GLY A 182 -1.64 -13.13 3.39
N ARG A 183 -2.50 -14.02 3.89
CA ARG A 183 -2.56 -15.40 3.42
C ARG A 183 -2.96 -15.49 1.95
N PHE A 184 -3.87 -14.64 1.49
CA PHE A 184 -4.28 -14.59 0.09
C PHE A 184 -3.12 -14.20 -0.84
N VAL A 185 -2.37 -13.15 -0.47
CA VAL A 185 -1.19 -12.69 -1.23
C VAL A 185 -0.05 -13.70 -1.20
N GLU A 186 0.20 -14.35 -0.05
CA GLU A 186 1.29 -15.32 0.08
C GLU A 186 1.06 -16.57 -0.77
N ALA A 187 -0.20 -17.01 -0.86
CA ALA A 187 -0.59 -18.21 -1.58
C ALA A 187 -0.36 -18.15 -3.10
N ARG A 188 -0.12 -16.96 -3.69
CA ARG A 188 -0.01 -16.81 -5.15
C ARG A 188 1.14 -15.89 -5.57
N ARG A 189 2.01 -16.40 -6.45
CA ARG A 189 3.11 -15.62 -7.04
C ARG A 189 2.60 -14.46 -7.89
N SER A 190 1.52 -14.64 -8.63
CA SER A 190 0.90 -13.60 -9.47
C SER A 190 0.48 -12.38 -8.64
N LEU A 191 -0.12 -12.58 -7.46
CA LEU A 191 -0.45 -11.49 -6.54
C LEU A 191 0.76 -10.74 -6.00
N LYS A 192 1.88 -11.46 -5.74
CA LYS A 192 3.15 -10.82 -5.35
C LYS A 192 3.68 -9.93 -6.47
N VAL A 193 3.69 -10.44 -7.72
CA VAL A 193 4.11 -9.65 -8.89
C VAL A 193 3.17 -8.45 -9.10
N LEU A 194 1.87 -8.65 -9.00
CA LEU A 194 0.86 -7.60 -9.16
C LEU A 194 1.05 -6.45 -8.15
N ALA A 195 1.27 -6.77 -6.88
CA ALA A 195 1.55 -5.78 -5.85
C ALA A 195 2.88 -5.03 -6.08
N LEU A 196 3.91 -5.69 -6.61
CA LEU A 196 5.17 -5.03 -7.00
C LEU A 196 4.99 -4.13 -8.24
N SER A 197 4.12 -4.53 -9.17
CA SER A 197 3.74 -3.69 -10.31
C SER A 197 2.96 -2.45 -9.88
N PHE A 198 2.10 -2.57 -8.87
CA PHE A 198 1.44 -1.41 -8.25
C PHE A 198 2.45 -0.49 -7.59
N LEU A 199 3.43 -1.03 -6.86
CA LEU A 199 4.51 -0.24 -6.30
C LEU A 199 5.27 0.54 -7.40
N LEU A 200 5.53 -0.09 -8.54
CA LEU A 200 6.18 0.55 -9.68
C LEU A 200 5.30 1.67 -10.27
N LEU A 201 4.00 1.42 -10.42
CA LEU A 201 3.04 2.42 -10.92
C LEU A 201 3.00 3.65 -10.01
N ILE A 202 2.92 3.44 -8.70
CA ILE A 202 2.97 4.51 -7.69
C ILE A 202 4.32 5.23 -7.74
N ALA A 203 5.43 4.50 -7.88
CA ALA A 203 6.75 5.11 -7.99
C ALA A 203 6.83 6.11 -9.16
N VAL A 204 6.30 5.73 -10.33
CA VAL A 204 6.22 6.60 -11.51
C VAL A 204 5.30 7.79 -11.25
N MET A 205 4.14 7.57 -10.61
CA MET A 205 3.22 8.65 -10.23
C MET A 205 3.89 9.67 -9.32
N LEU A 206 4.62 9.25 -8.28
CA LEU A 206 5.29 10.16 -7.35
C LEU A 206 6.39 10.98 -8.03
N ILE A 207 7.13 10.36 -8.94
CA ILE A 207 8.12 11.08 -9.77
C ILE A 207 7.39 12.11 -10.63
N ALA A 208 6.28 11.74 -11.26
CA ALA A 208 5.48 12.62 -12.10
C ALA A 208 4.94 13.82 -11.29
N GLU A 209 4.33 13.58 -10.13
CA GLU A 209 3.81 14.64 -9.25
C GLU A 209 4.93 15.52 -8.68
N GLY A 210 6.07 14.92 -8.30
CA GLY A 210 7.24 15.67 -7.84
C GLY A 210 7.91 16.52 -8.93
N LEU A 211 7.68 16.21 -10.21
CA LEU A 211 8.07 17.06 -11.35
C LEU A 211 7.00 18.12 -11.70
N GLY A 212 5.92 18.21 -10.91
CA GLY A 212 4.83 19.17 -11.14
C GLY A 212 3.77 18.69 -12.14
N THR A 213 3.81 17.43 -12.58
CA THR A 213 2.76 16.86 -13.45
C THR A 213 1.68 16.20 -12.61
N HIS A 214 0.46 16.73 -12.67
CA HIS A 214 -0.67 16.17 -11.94
C HIS A 214 -1.23 14.95 -12.67
N VAL A 215 -1.10 13.79 -12.03
CA VAL A 215 -1.71 12.54 -12.50
C VAL A 215 -3.01 12.31 -11.75
N SER A 216 -4.13 12.13 -12.48
CA SER A 216 -5.39 11.80 -11.82
C SER A 216 -5.30 10.41 -11.19
N LYS A 217 -5.39 10.38 -9.85
CA LYS A 217 -5.34 9.16 -9.05
C LYS A 217 -6.45 8.17 -9.42
N GLY A 218 -7.56 8.66 -9.95
CA GLY A 218 -8.65 7.81 -10.46
C GLY A 218 -8.18 6.82 -11.52
N TYR A 219 -7.22 7.20 -12.38
CA TYR A 219 -6.63 6.28 -13.35
C TYR A 219 -5.79 5.19 -12.69
N ILE A 220 -5.06 5.52 -11.63
CA ILE A 220 -4.25 4.58 -10.86
C ILE A 220 -5.16 3.58 -10.16
N TYR A 221 -6.16 4.05 -9.42
CA TYR A 221 -7.12 3.18 -8.73
C TYR A 221 -7.92 2.31 -9.70
N PHE A 222 -8.31 2.86 -10.84
CA PHE A 222 -8.95 2.07 -11.89
C PHE A 222 -8.02 0.98 -12.42
N ALA A 223 -6.75 1.30 -12.73
CA ALA A 223 -5.77 0.32 -13.19
C ALA A 223 -5.54 -0.79 -12.16
N MET A 224 -5.46 -0.44 -10.87
CA MET A 224 -5.27 -1.39 -9.78
C MET A 224 -6.49 -2.31 -9.61
N ALA A 225 -7.70 -1.73 -9.55
CA ALA A 225 -8.94 -2.48 -9.48
C ALA A 225 -9.16 -3.38 -10.71
N PHE A 226 -8.86 -2.88 -11.90
CA PHE A 226 -8.93 -3.65 -13.15
C PHE A 226 -7.96 -4.83 -13.13
N ALA A 227 -6.70 -4.61 -12.77
CA ALA A 227 -5.70 -5.67 -12.74
C ALA A 227 -6.00 -6.73 -11.67
N LEU A 228 -6.51 -6.33 -10.50
CA LEU A 228 -7.06 -7.27 -9.50
C LEU A 228 -8.26 -8.05 -10.04
N GLY A 229 -9.14 -7.38 -10.79
CA GLY A 229 -10.28 -8.02 -11.45
C GLY A 229 -9.86 -9.08 -12.47
N VAL A 230 -8.90 -8.75 -13.33
CA VAL A 230 -8.30 -9.69 -14.29
C VAL A 230 -7.65 -10.86 -13.57
N GLU A 231 -6.89 -10.61 -12.50
CA GLU A 231 -6.27 -11.66 -11.70
C GLU A 231 -7.31 -12.58 -11.05
N MET A 232 -8.44 -12.04 -10.59
CA MET A 232 -9.56 -12.82 -10.06
C MET A 232 -10.20 -13.72 -11.13
N VAL A 233 -10.29 -13.24 -12.38
CA VAL A 233 -10.77 -14.04 -13.52
C VAL A 233 -9.78 -15.16 -13.85
N ASN A 234 -8.49 -14.86 -13.95
CA ASN A 234 -7.43 -15.85 -14.19
C ASN A 234 -7.44 -16.92 -13.10
N PHE A 235 -7.55 -16.52 -11.84
CA PHE A 235 -7.68 -17.44 -10.72
C PHE A 235 -8.84 -18.43 -10.87
N ARG A 236 -10.02 -17.95 -11.28
CA ARG A 236 -11.20 -18.80 -11.51
C ARG A 236 -10.96 -19.78 -12.67
N ALA A 237 -10.32 -19.32 -13.74
CA ALA A 237 -9.98 -20.14 -14.89
C ALA A 237 -8.99 -21.26 -14.51
N ASP A 238 -7.89 -20.93 -13.83
CA ASP A 238 -6.87 -21.88 -13.40
C ASP A 238 -7.42 -22.94 -12.44
N THR A 239 -8.27 -22.52 -11.49
CA THR A 239 -8.91 -23.45 -10.54
C THR A 239 -9.84 -24.43 -11.26
N LYS A 240 -10.59 -23.95 -12.26
CA LYS A 240 -11.48 -24.80 -13.05
C LYS A 240 -10.67 -25.77 -13.92
N ALA A 241 -9.58 -25.31 -14.53
CA ALA A 241 -8.69 -26.14 -15.33
C ALA A 241 -8.02 -27.24 -14.48
N ALA A 242 -7.52 -26.90 -13.28
CA ALA A 242 -6.92 -27.87 -12.36
C ALA A 242 -7.91 -28.97 -11.92
N ARG A 243 -9.15 -28.59 -11.58
CA ARG A 243 -10.21 -29.54 -11.24
C ARG A 243 -10.58 -30.45 -12.42
N ALA A 244 -10.67 -29.90 -13.62
CA ALA A 244 -10.96 -30.68 -14.82
C ALA A 244 -9.84 -31.68 -15.14
N ALA A 245 -8.57 -31.27 -14.98
CA ALA A 245 -7.42 -32.15 -15.16
C ALA A 245 -7.40 -33.29 -14.15
N GLN A 246 -7.69 -33.00 -12.87
CA GLN A 246 -7.76 -34.01 -11.82
C GLN A 246 -8.89 -35.03 -12.06
N ALA A 247 -10.09 -34.56 -12.43
CA ALA A 247 -11.20 -35.44 -12.77
C ALA A 247 -10.91 -36.31 -14.00
N ALA A 248 -10.13 -35.81 -14.97
CA ALA A 248 -9.69 -36.60 -16.12
C ALA A 248 -8.65 -37.67 -15.73
N LEU A 249 -7.79 -37.39 -14.75
CA LEU A 249 -6.82 -38.35 -14.21
C LEU A 249 -7.52 -39.48 -13.46
N GLU A 250 -8.43 -39.14 -12.53
CA GLU A 250 -9.22 -40.11 -11.77
C GLU A 250 -10.06 -41.02 -12.69
N ARG A 251 -10.59 -40.46 -13.78
CA ARG A 251 -11.33 -41.23 -14.78
C ARG A 251 -10.43 -42.19 -15.58
N LYS A 252 -9.17 -41.82 -15.84
CA LYS A 252 -8.19 -42.71 -16.49
C LYS A 252 -7.79 -43.87 -15.57
N GLU A 253 -7.49 -43.59 -14.30
CA GLU A 253 -7.12 -44.60 -13.31
C GLU A 253 -8.27 -45.60 -13.05
N ALA A 254 -9.52 -45.16 -13.11
CA ALA A 254 -10.69 -46.04 -12.98
C ALA A 254 -10.92 -46.97 -14.20
N LEU A 255 -10.34 -46.66 -15.36
CA LEU A 255 -10.49 -47.42 -16.60
C LEU A 255 -9.31 -48.36 -16.89
N GLU A 256 -8.20 -48.24 -16.17
CA GLU A 256 -7.09 -49.19 -16.26
C GLU A 256 -7.45 -50.48 -15.49
N PRO A 257 -7.49 -51.65 -16.15
CA PRO A 257 -7.76 -52.91 -15.46
C PRO A 257 -6.64 -53.17 -14.46
N ARG A 258 -6.99 -53.43 -13.19
CA ARG A 258 -6.03 -53.87 -12.17
C ARG A 258 -5.36 -55.14 -12.68
N SER A 259 -4.14 -55.02 -13.20
CA SER A 259 -3.31 -56.16 -13.55
C SER A 259 -3.00 -56.92 -12.27
N SER A 260 -3.67 -58.05 -12.11
CA SER A 260 -3.50 -59.05 -11.05
C SER A 260 -2.11 -59.65 -11.05
#